data_AF-A0A843FY90-F1
#
_entry.id   AF-A0A843FY90-F1
#
_cell.length_a   1.000
_cell.length_b   1.000
_cell.length_c   1.000
_cell.angle_alpha   90.00
_cell.angle_beta   90.00
_cell.angle_gamma   90.00
#
_symmetry.space_group_name_H-M   'P 1'
#
loop_
_entity.id
_entity.type
_entity.pdbx_description
1 polymer ?
#
loop_
_entity_poly.entity_id
_entity_poly.type
_entity_poly.pdbx_seq_one_letter_code
_entity_poly.pdbx_strand_id
1 'polypeptide(L)' 'MTATVEEVPWPLLNKITQRILAEVKGVNRVLYDLSPKPCATIEWE' A
#
# COMPACT_ATOMS: atom_id res chain seq x y z
N MET A 1 -8.61 19.73 -5.03
CA MET A 1 -7.62 18.74 -5.52
C MET A 1 -8.01 17.38 -4.97
N THR A 2 -8.18 16.37 -5.84
CA THR A 2 -8.64 15.01 -5.51
C THR A 2 -7.58 13.98 -5.92
N ALA A 3 -7.64 12.78 -5.33
CA ALA A 3 -6.80 11.65 -5.70
C ALA A 3 -7.56 10.34 -5.47
N THR A 4 -7.38 9.39 -6.37
CA THR A 4 -7.97 8.05 -6.31
C THR A 4 -6.92 7.00 -5.98
N VAL A 5 -7.37 5.85 -5.50
CA VAL A 5 -6.52 4.68 -5.33
C VAL A 5 -6.76 3.77 -6.51
N GLU A 6 -5.69 3.34 -7.17
CA GLU A 6 -5.76 2.48 -8.33
C GLU A 6 -5.93 1.02 -7.95
N GLU A 7 -6.70 0.27 -8.74
CA GLU A 7 -6.85 -1.18 -8.56
C GLU A 7 -5.60 -1.91 -9.08
N VAL A 8 -4.56 -1.94 -8.25
CA VAL A 8 -3.32 -2.64 -8.55
C VAL A 8 -3.60 -4.14 -8.64
N PRO A 9 -3.12 -4.85 -9.69
CA PRO A 9 -3.33 -6.28 -9.83
C PRO A 9 -2.89 -7.07 -8.60
N TRP A 10 -3.78 -7.92 -8.09
CA TRP A 10 -3.52 -8.74 -6.91
C TRP A 10 -2.20 -9.55 -6.96
N PRO A 11 -1.80 -10.15 -8.10
CA PRO A 11 -0.52 -10.83 -8.20
C PRO A 11 0.70 -9.93 -7.94
N LEU A 12 0.61 -8.64 -8.33
CA LEU A 12 1.68 -7.67 -8.10
C LEU A 12 1.76 -7.30 -6.62
N LEU A 13 0.62 -7.03 -5.98
CA LEU A 13 0.56 -6.77 -4.53
C LEU A 13 1.14 -7.94 -3.73
N ASN A 14 0.77 -9.18 -4.07
CA ASN A 14 1.33 -10.37 -3.43
C ASN A 14 2.86 -10.46 -3.60
N LYS A 15 3.38 -10.18 -4.80
CA LYS A 15 4.83 -10.18 -5.04
C LYS A 15 5.54 -9.13 -4.17
N ILE A 16 4.99 -7.92 -4.06
CA ILE A 16 5.55 -6.85 -3.22
C ILE A 16 5.53 -7.27 -1.75
N THR A 17 4.39 -7.77 -1.24
CA THR A 17 4.25 -8.23 0.14
C THR A 17 5.24 -9.33 0.48
N GLN A 18 5.39 -10.35 -0.37
CA GLN A 18 6.34 -11.45 -0.14
C GLN A 18 7.78 -10.94 -0.05
N ARG A 19 8.17 -10.03 -0.94
CA ARG A 19 9.51 -9.45 -0.91
C ARG A 19 9.77 -8.64 0.35
N ILE A 20 8.85 -7.76 0.75
CA ILE A 20 9.03 -6.94 1.96
C ILE A 20 9.17 -7.82 3.20
N LEU A 21 8.29 -8.81 3.38
CA LEU A 21 8.32 -9.69 4.55
C LEU A 21 9.56 -10.60 4.58
N ALA A 22 10.09 -11.01 3.43
CA ALA A 22 11.27 -11.86 3.35
C ALA A 22 12.59 -11.07 3.46
N GLU A 23 12.66 -9.89 2.86
CA GLU A 23 13.90 -9.12 2.69
C GLU A 23 14.12 -8.10 3.83
N VAL A 24 13.05 -7.58 4.47
CA VAL A 24 13.14 -6.51 5.47
C VAL A 24 12.94 -7.04 6.90
N LYS A 25 14.05 -7.17 7.63
CA LYS A 25 14.03 -7.61 9.02
C LYS A 25 13.24 -6.63 9.91
N GLY A 26 12.40 -7.17 10.78
CA GLY A 26 11.60 -6.39 11.73
C GLY A 26 10.25 -5.92 11.19
N VAL A 27 9.97 -6.11 9.89
CA VAL A 27 8.64 -5.86 9.31
C VAL A 27 7.80 -7.14 9.40
N ASN A 28 6.60 -7.03 9.95
CA ASN A 28 5.69 -8.17 10.12
C ASN A 28 4.35 -8.00 9.37
N ARG A 29 4.12 -6.84 8.75
CA ARG A 29 2.87 -6.52 8.04
C ARG A 29 3.13 -5.52 6.92
N VAL A 30 2.39 -5.69 5.84
CA VAL A 30 2.34 -4.78 4.69
C VAL A 30 0.87 -4.46 4.46
N LEU A 31 0.54 -3.18 4.28
CA LEU A 31 -0.81 -2.71 3.99
C LEU A 31 -0.82 -1.90 2.69
N TYR A 32 -1.96 -1.89 2.01
CA TYR A 32 -2.24 -0.98 0.89
C TYR A 32 -3.40 -0.07 1.30
N ASP A 33 -3.14 1.24 1.35
CA ASP A 33 -4.14 2.22 1.79
C ASP A 33 -5.14 2.47 0.66
N LEU A 34 -6.42 2.28 0.96
CA LEU A 34 -7.53 2.43 0.03
C LEU A 34 -8.31 3.75 0.22
N SER A 35 -7.77 4.67 1.02
CA SER A 35 -8.44 5.92 1.38
C SER A 35 -8.18 7.01 0.33
N PRO A 36 -9.17 7.45 -0.45
CA PRO A 36 -8.97 8.50 -1.45
C PRO A 36 -8.95 9.90 -0.82
N LYS A 37 -8.32 10.86 -1.52
CA LYS A 37 -8.48 12.28 -1.22
C LYS A 37 -9.78 12.77 -1.86
N PRO A 38 -10.77 13.26 -1.08
CA PRO A 38 -10.56 14.17 0.06
C PRO A 38 -10.75 13.58 1.46
N CYS A 39 -11.13 12.30 1.59
CA CYS A 39 -11.36 11.68 2.90
C CYS A 39 -10.06 11.50 3.70
N ALA A 40 -8.95 11.30 2.99
CA ALA A 40 -7.60 11.24 3.54
C ALA A 40 -6.64 12.22 2.82
N THR A 41 -5.47 12.41 3.41
CA THR A 41 -4.31 13.02 2.76
C THR A 41 -3.54 11.99 1.92
N ILE A 42 -2.67 12.44 1.02
CA ILE A 42 -1.77 11.54 0.26
C ILE A 42 -0.70 10.96 1.21
N GLU A 43 -0.13 11.82 2.05
CA GLU A 43 0.82 11.44 3.11
C GLU A 43 0.08 10.93 4.35
N TRP A 44 0.80 10.27 5.24
CA TRP A 44 0.29 9.73 6.51
C TRP A 44 0.39 10.71 7.70
N GLU A 45 0.96 11.91 7.52
CA GLU A 45 1.06 12.99 8.50
C GLU A 45 1.01 14.38 7.86
#